data_AF-A0A6N7PRR8-F1
#
_entry.id   AF-A0A6N7PRR8-F1
#
_cell.length_a   1.000
_cell.length_b   1.000
_cell.length_c   1.000
_cell.angle_alpha   90.00
_cell.angle_beta   90.00
_cell.angle_gamma   90.00
#
_symmetry.space_group_name_H-M   'P 1'
#
loop_
_entity.id
_entity.type
_entity.pdbx_description
1 polymer ?
#
loop_
_entity_poly.entity_id
_entity_poly.type
_entity_poly.pdbx_seq_one_letter_code
_entity_poly.pdbx_strand_id
1 'polypeptide(L)'
;MKRAAFVAVALAALVWPSPREALAAPSVWMKARDPAGASRLDLLDEADQLLLKYDLAQSEPMFEPSAAVDLLRMKDVYLLEAVKRLEQAGGAESADPRVRVRLGHVLRRLGQDNKPPNPIRLEEAIRVLLTVAKGSAPPAITSVAWNELAIAYAVLGKRDQEVQAYGEALAHEPLGHHRAILLANRAESYMGMGRLEDAIAGYRAALRSLLPIEMFHYGVTALWGLAVATDRDGDLDSALASIALARAYDPGDSKIHASSWFFSPPHDEAWYEALGAWSRARASNLGAVRADAYTRAVESWEAYLERAPSDDRWIPLARVRLEACKKERERVLSAARRR
;
A
#
# COMPACT_ATOMS: atom_id res chain seq x y z
N MET A 1 -7.53 25.12 33.53
CA MET A 1 -8.47 25.77 32.59
C MET A 1 -8.05 25.50 31.16
N LYS A 2 -9.01 25.08 30.33
CA LYS A 2 -9.02 24.97 28.86
C LYS A 2 -8.22 23.83 28.19
N ARG A 3 -9.04 22.88 27.71
CA ARG A 3 -8.85 21.72 26.82
C ARG A 3 -8.20 22.07 25.47
N ALA A 4 -7.46 21.12 24.92
CA ALA A 4 -7.43 20.74 23.50
C ALA A 4 -6.84 19.31 23.42
N ALA A 5 -7.63 18.25 23.53
CA ALA A 5 -8.26 17.57 22.39
C ALA A 5 -7.29 17.32 21.22
N PHE A 6 -6.49 16.26 21.30
CA PHE A 6 -5.93 15.60 20.11
C PHE A 6 -6.49 14.18 20.04
N VAL A 7 -7.46 14.03 19.16
CA VAL A 7 -7.97 12.75 18.68
C VAL A 7 -6.90 12.19 17.74
N ALA A 8 -6.11 11.25 18.25
CA ALA A 8 -5.25 10.42 17.40
C ALA A 8 -6.10 9.27 16.86
N VAL A 9 -6.64 9.42 15.66
CA VAL A 9 -7.14 8.29 14.87
C VAL A 9 -6.06 7.96 13.85
N ALA A 10 -5.23 7.00 14.22
CA ALA A 10 -4.30 6.32 13.33
C ALA A 10 -5.10 5.40 12.39
N LEU A 11 -5.05 5.65 11.08
CA LEU A 11 -5.58 4.72 10.09
C LEU A 11 -4.70 4.79 8.83
N ALA A 12 -3.84 3.78 8.66
CA ALA A 12 -3.26 3.38 7.37
C ALA A 12 -3.03 1.86 7.32
N ALA A 13 -3.97 1.12 7.87
CA ALA A 13 -4.39 -0.19 7.40
C ALA A 13 -5.89 -0.20 7.67
N LEU A 14 -6.67 0.38 6.74
CA LEU A 14 -8.10 0.18 6.83
C LEU A 14 -8.34 -1.30 6.54
N VAL A 15 -8.47 -2.08 7.61
CA VAL A 15 -9.59 -3.02 7.74
C VAL A 15 -10.71 -2.41 6.94
N TRP A 16 -11.13 -3.06 5.88
CA TRP A 16 -12.36 -2.68 5.21
C TRP A 16 -13.46 -2.81 6.26
N PRO A 17 -14.05 -1.72 6.82
CA PRO A 17 -15.47 -1.83 6.97
C PRO A 17 -15.92 -2.03 5.53
N SER A 18 -16.43 -3.21 5.22
CA SER A 18 -17.47 -3.26 4.19
C SER A 18 -18.43 -2.11 4.50
N PRO A 19 -19.20 -1.61 3.53
CA PRO A 19 -20.50 -1.17 3.96
C PRO A 19 -21.03 -2.36 4.80
N ARG A 20 -20.97 -2.24 6.13
CA ARG A 20 -22.15 -2.47 6.91
C ARG A 20 -23.12 -1.60 6.15
N GLU A 21 -23.81 -2.19 5.16
CA GLU A 21 -25.20 -1.85 5.02
C GLU A 21 -25.64 -1.77 6.47
N ALA A 22 -26.01 -0.58 6.91
CA ALA A 22 -26.49 -0.36 8.26
C ALA A 22 -27.85 -1.08 8.38
N LEU A 23 -27.89 -2.36 8.01
CA LEU A 23 -28.85 -3.32 8.41
C LEU A 23 -28.66 -3.42 9.91
N ALA A 24 -29.70 -3.01 10.62
CA ALA A 24 -29.82 -3.29 12.02
C ALA A 24 -29.43 -4.76 12.26
N ALA A 25 -28.67 -5.01 13.35
CA ALA A 25 -28.33 -6.36 13.75
C ALA A 25 -29.60 -7.24 13.68
N PRO A 26 -29.54 -8.42 13.05
CA PRO A 26 -30.73 -9.21 12.78
C PRO A 26 -31.50 -9.42 14.09
N SER A 27 -32.79 -9.12 14.08
CA SER A 27 -33.63 -9.26 15.27
C SER A 27 -33.63 -10.70 15.75
N VAL A 28 -34.00 -10.92 17.02
CA VAL A 28 -34.11 -12.27 17.60
C VAL A 28 -34.97 -13.19 16.72
N TRP A 29 -36.04 -12.64 16.11
CA TRP A 29 -36.92 -13.38 15.20
C TRP A 29 -36.28 -13.70 13.84
N MET A 30 -35.44 -12.80 13.31
CA MET A 30 -34.69 -13.08 12.09
C MET A 30 -33.64 -14.16 12.33
N LYS A 31 -32.95 -14.11 13.47
CA LYS A 31 -32.00 -15.18 13.87
C LYS A 31 -32.71 -16.53 14.06
N ALA A 32 -33.92 -16.54 14.63
CA ALA A 32 -34.70 -17.76 14.80
C ALA A 32 -35.17 -18.36 13.46
N ARG A 33 -35.41 -17.52 12.44
CA ARG A 33 -35.88 -17.94 11.11
C ARG A 33 -34.77 -18.52 10.23
N ASP A 34 -33.53 -18.05 10.39
CA ASP A 34 -32.34 -18.61 9.74
C ASP A 34 -31.18 -18.74 10.75
N PRO A 35 -31.20 -19.79 11.59
CA PRO A 35 -30.15 -20.00 12.59
C PRO A 35 -28.77 -20.22 11.98
N ALA A 36 -28.71 -20.85 10.80
CA ALA A 36 -27.45 -21.12 10.10
C ALA A 36 -26.84 -19.82 9.56
N GLY A 37 -27.64 -18.95 8.95
CA GLY A 37 -27.21 -17.63 8.52
C GLY A 37 -26.80 -16.72 9.68
N ALA A 38 -27.53 -16.77 10.80
CA ALA A 38 -27.17 -16.04 12.01
C ALA A 38 -25.83 -16.50 12.60
N SER A 39 -25.63 -17.81 12.72
CA SER A 39 -24.35 -18.37 13.20
C SER A 39 -23.19 -18.02 12.27
N ARG A 40 -23.42 -18.03 10.95
CA ARG A 40 -22.42 -17.61 9.96
C ARG A 40 -22.02 -16.14 10.14
N LEU A 41 -22.99 -15.26 10.37
CA LEU A 41 -22.73 -13.84 10.58
C LEU A 41 -21.94 -13.60 11.88
N ASP A 42 -22.31 -14.29 12.97
CA ASP A 42 -21.60 -14.18 14.24
C ASP A 42 -20.13 -14.64 14.10
N LEU A 43 -19.86 -15.73 13.34
CA LEU A 43 -18.50 -16.19 13.03
C LEU A 43 -17.71 -15.22 12.13
N LEU A 44 -18.38 -14.58 11.16
CA LEU A 44 -17.75 -13.55 10.33
C LEU A 44 -17.36 -12.32 11.17
N ASP A 45 -18.23 -11.89 12.08
CA ASP A 45 -17.94 -10.79 13.00
C ASP A 45 -16.76 -11.12 13.92
N GLU A 46 -16.68 -12.36 14.43
CA GLU A 46 -15.53 -12.82 15.22
C GLU A 46 -14.22 -12.80 14.40
N ALA A 47 -14.26 -13.24 13.15
CA ALA A 47 -13.11 -13.16 12.24
C ALA A 47 -12.68 -11.70 12.00
N ASP A 48 -13.63 -10.79 11.83
CA ASP A 48 -13.36 -9.36 11.66
C ASP A 48 -12.72 -8.73 12.91
N GLN A 49 -13.14 -9.14 14.10
CA GLN A 49 -12.49 -8.72 15.36
C GLN A 49 -11.05 -9.22 15.47
N LEU A 50 -10.76 -10.43 14.99
CA LEU A 50 -9.41 -10.98 14.97
C LEU A 50 -8.53 -10.22 13.98
N LEU A 51 -9.07 -9.84 12.82
CA LEU A 51 -8.35 -9.01 11.85
C LEU A 51 -8.03 -7.62 12.39
N LEU A 52 -8.97 -7.01 13.12
CA LEU A 52 -8.70 -5.74 13.80
C LEU A 52 -7.54 -5.87 14.81
N LYS A 53 -7.51 -6.95 15.59
CA LYS A 53 -6.39 -7.22 16.53
C LYS A 53 -5.07 -7.42 15.80
N TYR A 54 -5.08 -8.11 14.66
CA TYR A 54 -3.91 -8.27 13.81
C TYR A 54 -3.39 -6.92 13.30
N ASP A 55 -4.27 -6.06 12.76
CA ASP A 55 -3.86 -4.76 12.23
C ASP A 55 -3.38 -3.82 13.34
N LEU A 56 -3.98 -3.86 14.54
CA LEU A 56 -3.49 -3.14 15.72
C LEU A 56 -2.08 -3.60 16.11
N ALA A 57 -1.83 -4.91 16.15
CA ALA A 57 -0.52 -5.47 16.46
C ALA A 57 0.57 -5.08 15.43
N GLN A 58 0.18 -4.73 14.20
CA GLN A 58 1.08 -4.24 13.15
C GLN A 58 1.33 -2.72 13.21
N SER A 59 0.47 -1.97 13.90
CA SER A 59 0.50 -0.50 13.93
C SER A 59 1.29 0.11 15.10
N GLU A 60 1.65 -0.70 16.11
CA GLU A 60 2.20 -0.23 17.38
C GLU A 60 3.73 -0.40 17.50
N PRO A 61 4.46 0.70 17.72
CA PRO A 61 5.69 0.69 18.49
C PRO A 61 5.56 1.48 19.81
N MET A 62 4.42 1.44 20.53
CA MET A 62 4.31 2.10 21.85
C MET A 62 4.77 1.28 23.06
N PHE A 63 5.16 0.02 22.91
CA PHE A 63 5.54 -0.81 24.05
C PHE A 63 7.05 -1.07 24.15
N GLU A 64 7.52 -1.18 25.39
CA GLU A 64 8.86 -1.66 25.77
C GLU A 64 9.31 -2.84 24.88
N PRO A 65 10.60 -2.91 24.47
CA PRO A 65 11.10 -3.88 23.49
C PRO A 65 10.76 -5.34 23.80
N SER A 66 10.55 -5.70 25.06
CA SER A 66 10.19 -7.06 25.49
C SER A 66 8.75 -7.45 25.15
N ALA A 67 7.78 -6.53 25.23
CA ALA A 67 6.37 -6.82 24.93
C ALA A 67 6.09 -6.81 23.41
N ALA A 68 6.85 -6.01 22.65
CA ALA A 68 6.76 -5.95 21.19
C ALA A 68 7.13 -7.29 20.51
N VAL A 69 8.09 -8.04 21.08
CA VAL A 69 8.54 -9.35 20.55
C VAL A 69 7.46 -10.44 20.72
N ASP A 70 6.74 -10.44 21.85
CA ASP A 70 5.66 -11.40 22.09
C ASP A 70 4.42 -11.08 21.22
N LEU A 71 4.07 -9.80 21.05
CA LEU A 71 2.99 -9.36 20.15
C LEU A 71 3.27 -9.66 18.67
N LEU A 72 4.53 -9.50 18.21
CA LEU A 72 4.91 -9.86 16.83
C LEU A 72 4.79 -11.35 16.55
N ARG A 73 5.07 -12.22 17.54
CA ARG A 73 4.87 -13.68 17.43
C ARG A 73 3.40 -14.08 17.47
N MET A 74 2.53 -13.25 18.04
CA MET A 74 1.10 -13.52 18.17
C MET A 74 0.26 -13.03 16.98
N LYS A 75 0.77 -12.17 16.10
CA LYS A 75 -0.04 -11.62 15.01
C LYS A 75 -0.58 -12.70 14.06
N ASP A 76 0.25 -13.67 13.70
CA ASP A 76 -0.16 -14.76 12.79
C ASP A 76 -1.20 -15.68 13.45
N VAL A 77 -1.21 -15.75 14.80
CA VAL A 77 -2.24 -16.49 15.55
C VAL A 77 -3.62 -15.89 15.32
N TYR A 78 -3.74 -14.55 15.23
CA TYR A 78 -5.02 -13.91 14.91
C TYR A 78 -5.50 -14.26 13.50
N LEU A 79 -4.60 -14.29 12.51
CA LEU A 79 -4.96 -14.68 11.15
C LEU A 79 -5.36 -16.17 11.08
N LEU A 80 -4.64 -17.05 11.77
CA LEU A 80 -4.98 -18.48 11.81
C LEU A 80 -6.32 -18.75 12.51
N GLU A 81 -6.59 -18.07 13.62
CA GLU A 81 -7.90 -18.18 14.29
C GLU A 81 -9.01 -17.57 13.42
N ALA A 82 -8.74 -16.50 12.67
CA ALA A 82 -9.70 -15.92 11.73
C ALA A 82 -10.04 -16.92 10.60
N VAL A 83 -9.04 -17.60 10.02
CA VAL A 83 -9.28 -18.69 9.06
C VAL A 83 -10.20 -19.74 9.68
N LYS A 84 -9.93 -20.19 10.90
CA LYS A 84 -10.76 -21.18 11.58
C LYS A 84 -12.22 -20.74 11.72
N ARG A 85 -12.49 -19.49 12.12
CA ARG A 85 -13.87 -18.96 12.19
C ARG A 85 -14.54 -18.89 10.83
N LEU A 86 -13.79 -18.50 9.80
CA LEU A 86 -14.29 -18.43 8.42
C LEU A 86 -14.58 -19.82 7.84
N GLU A 87 -13.76 -20.82 8.12
CA GLU A 87 -14.02 -22.22 7.74
C GLU A 87 -15.27 -22.77 8.44
N GLN A 88 -15.44 -22.47 9.74
CA GLN A 88 -16.68 -22.79 10.47
C GLN A 88 -17.92 -22.08 9.87
N ALA A 89 -17.73 -20.92 9.25
CA ALA A 89 -18.76 -20.16 8.54
C ALA A 89 -19.03 -20.68 7.10
N GLY A 90 -18.45 -21.83 6.72
CA GLY A 90 -18.59 -22.48 5.42
C GLY A 90 -17.42 -22.23 4.46
N GLY A 91 -16.43 -21.44 4.87
CA GLY A 91 -15.16 -21.27 4.16
C GLY A 91 -15.32 -20.89 2.69
N ALA A 92 -14.55 -21.57 1.83
CA ALA A 92 -14.55 -21.38 0.38
C ALA A 92 -15.91 -21.67 -0.29
N GLU A 93 -16.76 -22.49 0.33
CA GLU A 93 -18.07 -22.91 -0.18
C GLU A 93 -19.22 -22.15 0.48
N SER A 94 -18.92 -21.12 1.28
CA SER A 94 -19.95 -20.38 2.01
C SER A 94 -20.92 -19.69 1.04
N ALA A 95 -22.22 -19.87 1.29
CA ALA A 95 -23.27 -19.18 0.55
C ALA A 95 -23.17 -17.64 0.69
N ASP A 96 -22.53 -17.15 1.76
CA ASP A 96 -22.26 -15.72 1.95
C ASP A 96 -20.93 -15.32 1.27
N PRO A 97 -20.95 -14.49 0.22
CA PRO A 97 -19.72 -14.07 -0.45
C PRO A 97 -18.80 -13.25 0.45
N ARG A 98 -19.30 -12.65 1.54
CA ARG A 98 -18.47 -11.90 2.50
C ARG A 98 -17.51 -12.84 3.24
N VAL A 99 -17.95 -14.04 3.59
CA VAL A 99 -17.10 -15.07 4.21
C VAL A 99 -16.00 -15.48 3.24
N ARG A 100 -16.35 -15.74 1.98
CA ARG A 100 -15.38 -16.13 0.94
C ARG A 100 -14.34 -15.05 0.66
N VAL A 101 -14.76 -13.78 0.50
CA VAL A 101 -13.81 -12.66 0.32
C VAL A 101 -12.93 -12.50 1.55
N ARG A 102 -13.49 -12.59 2.76
CA ARG A 102 -12.69 -12.46 3.97
C ARG A 102 -11.69 -13.58 4.10
N LEU A 103 -12.07 -14.82 3.80
CA LEU A 103 -11.16 -15.96 3.76
C LEU A 103 -10.03 -15.74 2.75
N GLY A 104 -10.38 -15.29 1.54
CA GLY A 104 -9.41 -14.92 0.51
C GLY A 104 -8.40 -13.87 0.99
N HIS A 105 -8.87 -12.79 1.63
CA HIS A 105 -8.00 -11.75 2.23
C HIS A 105 -7.05 -12.34 3.28
N VAL A 106 -7.55 -13.15 4.21
CA VAL A 106 -6.72 -13.74 5.28
C VAL A 106 -5.68 -14.71 4.72
N LEU A 107 -6.08 -15.58 3.78
CA LEU A 107 -5.17 -16.50 3.10
C LEU A 107 -4.09 -15.75 2.33
N ARG A 108 -4.46 -14.68 1.61
CA ARG A 108 -3.47 -13.84 0.91
C ARG A 108 -2.47 -13.22 1.88
N ARG A 109 -2.90 -12.64 3.00
CA ARG A 109 -1.99 -12.08 4.01
C ARG A 109 -1.05 -13.13 4.58
N LEU A 110 -1.58 -14.29 4.97
CA LEU A 110 -0.76 -15.41 5.44
C LEU A 110 0.20 -15.96 4.37
N GLY A 111 -0.12 -15.79 3.08
CA GLY A 111 0.75 -16.11 1.97
C GLY A 111 1.86 -15.07 1.77
N GLN A 112 1.51 -13.79 1.87
CA GLN A 112 2.41 -12.66 1.64
C GLN A 112 3.39 -12.42 2.79
N ASP A 113 2.98 -12.58 4.05
CA ASP A 113 3.79 -12.22 5.21
C ASP A 113 5.00 -13.16 5.42
N ASN A 114 5.02 -14.31 4.74
CA ASN A 114 6.17 -15.21 4.71
C ASN A 114 7.32 -14.60 3.90
N LYS A 115 8.56 -14.87 4.32
CA LYS A 115 9.77 -14.49 3.57
C LYS A 115 10.58 -15.75 3.26
N PRO A 116 10.55 -16.27 2.01
CA PRO A 116 9.81 -15.76 0.84
C PRO A 116 8.28 -15.99 0.95
N PRO A 117 7.47 -15.27 0.14
CA PRO A 117 6.03 -15.48 0.09
C PRO A 117 5.67 -16.94 -0.21
N ASN A 118 4.58 -17.43 0.36
CA ASN A 118 4.09 -18.80 0.15
C ASN A 118 3.13 -18.84 -1.06
N PRO A 119 3.58 -19.37 -2.21
CA PRO A 119 2.78 -19.36 -3.44
C PRO A 119 1.55 -20.26 -3.35
N ILE A 120 1.61 -21.38 -2.63
CA ILE A 120 0.49 -22.32 -2.47
C ILE A 120 -0.68 -21.60 -1.79
N ARG A 121 -0.40 -20.82 -0.75
CA ARG A 121 -1.43 -20.09 -0.01
C ARG A 121 -2.01 -18.92 -0.80
N LEU A 122 -1.17 -18.26 -1.60
CA LEU A 122 -1.61 -17.21 -2.53
C LEU A 122 -2.51 -17.78 -3.63
N GLU A 123 -2.17 -18.96 -4.19
CA GLU A 123 -3.01 -19.65 -5.17
C GLU A 123 -4.35 -20.11 -4.57
N GLU A 124 -4.34 -20.57 -3.32
CA GLU A 124 -5.57 -20.88 -2.59
C GLU A 124 -6.45 -19.63 -2.43
N ALA A 125 -5.88 -18.51 -1.99
CA ALA A 125 -6.60 -17.23 -1.90
C ALA A 125 -7.20 -16.83 -3.25
N ILE A 126 -6.42 -16.92 -4.34
CA ILE A 126 -6.87 -16.62 -5.70
C ILE A 126 -8.06 -17.50 -6.10
N ARG A 127 -8.02 -18.82 -5.82
CA ARG A 127 -9.14 -19.72 -6.13
C ARG A 127 -10.42 -19.27 -5.43
N VAL A 128 -10.36 -18.98 -4.14
CA VAL A 128 -11.54 -18.53 -3.36
C VAL A 128 -12.05 -17.20 -3.90
N LEU A 129 -11.18 -16.22 -4.11
CA LEU A 129 -11.55 -14.88 -4.56
C LEU A 129 -12.17 -14.88 -5.97
N LEU A 130 -11.68 -15.74 -6.87
CA LEU A 130 -12.27 -15.88 -8.21
C LEU A 130 -13.74 -16.34 -8.18
N THR A 131 -14.13 -17.15 -7.19
CA THR A 131 -15.53 -17.58 -7.03
C THR A 131 -16.47 -16.42 -6.68
N VAL A 132 -15.93 -15.36 -6.06
CA VAL A 132 -16.68 -14.17 -5.72
C VAL A 132 -16.63 -13.17 -6.87
N ALA A 133 -15.43 -12.92 -7.39
CA ALA A 133 -15.17 -11.94 -8.44
C ALA A 133 -15.91 -12.25 -9.76
N LYS A 134 -16.04 -13.55 -10.10
CA LYS A 134 -16.79 -14.01 -11.28
C LYS A 134 -18.23 -14.47 -10.96
N GLY A 135 -18.64 -14.37 -9.70
CA GLY A 135 -19.96 -14.76 -9.24
C GLY A 135 -20.99 -13.64 -9.34
N SER A 136 -22.10 -13.80 -8.62
CA SER A 136 -23.21 -12.84 -8.56
C SER A 136 -23.19 -11.98 -7.27
N ALA A 137 -21.99 -11.71 -6.71
CA ALA A 137 -21.88 -10.92 -5.50
C ALA A 137 -22.24 -9.43 -5.76
N PRO A 138 -22.69 -8.70 -4.72
CA PRO A 138 -22.90 -7.26 -4.82
C PRO A 138 -21.66 -6.50 -5.30
N PRO A 139 -21.80 -5.40 -6.07
CA PRO A 139 -20.66 -4.68 -6.67
C PRO A 139 -19.56 -4.29 -5.68
N ALA A 140 -19.91 -3.87 -4.46
CA ALA A 140 -18.94 -3.51 -3.44
C ALA A 140 -18.07 -4.71 -3.00
N ILE A 141 -18.66 -5.91 -2.92
CA ILE A 141 -17.94 -7.14 -2.55
C ILE A 141 -17.12 -7.63 -3.75
N THR A 142 -17.66 -7.52 -4.97
CA THR A 142 -16.95 -7.88 -6.21
C THR A 142 -15.71 -7.01 -6.41
N SER A 143 -15.82 -5.69 -6.16
CA SER A 143 -14.69 -4.75 -6.15
C SER A 143 -13.57 -5.21 -5.20
N VAL A 144 -13.93 -5.54 -3.95
CA VAL A 144 -12.95 -6.05 -2.95
C VAL A 144 -12.29 -7.32 -3.46
N ALA A 145 -13.05 -8.27 -4.00
CA ALA A 145 -12.51 -9.53 -4.48
C ALA A 145 -11.48 -9.32 -5.61
N TRP A 146 -11.78 -8.43 -6.56
CA TRP A 146 -10.84 -8.06 -7.63
C TRP A 146 -9.61 -7.33 -7.12
N ASN A 147 -9.76 -6.44 -6.13
CA ASN A 147 -8.61 -5.78 -5.49
C ASN A 147 -7.69 -6.80 -4.80
N GLU A 148 -8.24 -7.72 -4.01
CA GLU A 148 -7.45 -8.77 -3.35
C GLU A 148 -6.77 -9.71 -4.35
N LEU A 149 -7.43 -10.02 -5.48
CA LEU A 149 -6.82 -10.77 -6.58
C LEU A 149 -5.62 -10.02 -7.18
N ALA A 150 -5.77 -8.72 -7.42
CA ALA A 150 -4.69 -7.89 -7.96
C ALA A 150 -3.47 -7.91 -7.04
N ILE A 151 -3.66 -7.74 -5.72
CA ILE A 151 -2.57 -7.82 -4.73
C ILE A 151 -1.92 -9.21 -4.75
N ALA A 152 -2.72 -10.29 -4.80
CA ALA A 152 -2.18 -11.65 -4.86
C ALA A 152 -1.35 -11.88 -6.16
N TYR A 153 -1.80 -11.35 -7.29
CA TYR A 153 -1.04 -11.40 -8.55
C TYR A 153 0.24 -10.57 -8.49
N ALA A 154 0.22 -9.40 -7.86
CA ALA A 154 1.40 -8.57 -7.64
C ALA A 154 2.48 -9.32 -6.85
N VAL A 155 2.10 -9.98 -5.74
CA VAL A 155 3.03 -10.78 -4.90
C VAL A 155 3.61 -11.96 -5.68
N LEU A 156 2.84 -12.56 -6.59
CA LEU A 156 3.29 -13.63 -7.48
C LEU A 156 4.05 -13.15 -8.73
N GLY A 157 4.24 -11.84 -8.92
CA GLY A 157 4.87 -11.26 -10.11
C GLY A 157 4.04 -11.39 -11.40
N LYS A 158 2.75 -11.72 -11.29
CA LYS A 158 1.80 -11.92 -12.41
C LYS A 158 1.22 -10.57 -12.87
N ARG A 159 2.09 -9.72 -13.42
CA ARG A 159 1.81 -8.29 -13.71
C ARG A 159 0.62 -8.06 -14.65
N ASP A 160 0.44 -8.88 -15.69
CA ASP A 160 -0.69 -8.72 -16.62
C ASP A 160 -2.04 -9.00 -15.94
N GLN A 161 -2.10 -10.08 -15.14
CA GLN A 161 -3.29 -10.41 -14.35
C GLN A 161 -3.57 -9.36 -13.26
N GLU A 162 -2.52 -8.79 -12.66
CA GLU A 162 -2.64 -7.69 -11.70
C GLU A 162 -3.31 -6.46 -12.33
N VAL A 163 -2.81 -6.00 -13.49
CA VAL A 163 -3.39 -4.87 -14.21
C VAL A 163 -4.85 -5.13 -14.58
N GLN A 164 -5.15 -6.34 -15.08
CA GLN A 164 -6.51 -6.74 -15.42
C GLN A 164 -7.41 -6.71 -14.18
N ALA A 165 -7.00 -7.31 -13.06
CA ALA A 165 -7.78 -7.38 -11.84
C ALA A 165 -8.04 -5.98 -11.25
N TYR A 166 -7.06 -5.07 -11.26
CA TYR A 166 -7.33 -3.67 -10.89
C TYR A 166 -8.30 -2.98 -11.85
N GLY A 167 -8.24 -3.29 -13.15
CA GLY A 167 -9.21 -2.82 -14.14
C GLY A 167 -10.65 -3.25 -13.83
N GLU A 168 -10.84 -4.52 -13.47
CA GLU A 168 -12.15 -5.06 -13.06
C GLU A 168 -12.63 -4.44 -11.74
N ALA A 169 -11.76 -4.26 -10.74
CA ALA A 169 -12.11 -3.57 -9.50
C ALA A 169 -12.58 -2.12 -9.77
N LEU A 170 -11.86 -1.40 -10.64
CA LEU A 170 -12.18 -0.03 -11.03
C LEU A 170 -13.51 0.12 -11.78
N ALA A 171 -14.01 -0.94 -12.42
CA ALA A 171 -15.31 -0.95 -13.07
C ALA A 171 -16.47 -0.89 -12.06
N HIS A 172 -16.22 -1.30 -10.80
CA HIS A 172 -17.20 -1.29 -9.71
C HIS A 172 -17.06 -0.10 -8.74
N GLU A 173 -16.03 0.73 -8.92
CA GLU A 173 -15.69 1.84 -8.01
C GLU A 173 -15.69 3.18 -8.78
N PRO A 174 -16.84 3.83 -8.96
CA PRO A 174 -16.93 5.00 -9.82
C PRO A 174 -16.25 6.25 -9.26
N LEU A 175 -16.18 6.42 -7.92
CA LEU A 175 -15.71 7.63 -7.24
C LEU A 175 -15.11 7.33 -5.85
N GLY A 176 -14.48 8.33 -5.22
CA GLY A 176 -14.00 8.31 -3.84
C GLY A 176 -12.56 7.81 -3.67
N HIS A 177 -12.05 7.85 -2.43
CA HIS A 177 -10.68 7.44 -2.12
C HIS A 177 -10.34 6.02 -2.61
N HIS A 178 -11.33 5.13 -2.64
CA HIS A 178 -11.09 3.73 -2.92
C HIS A 178 -10.70 3.53 -4.39
N ARG A 179 -11.37 4.26 -5.29
CA ARG A 179 -10.98 4.39 -6.69
C ARG A 179 -9.55 4.94 -6.84
N ALA A 180 -9.19 5.96 -6.06
CA ALA A 180 -7.86 6.55 -6.15
C ALA A 180 -6.75 5.54 -5.79
N ILE A 181 -6.95 4.73 -4.75
CA ILE A 181 -6.00 3.67 -4.37
C ILE A 181 -5.87 2.64 -5.51
N LEU A 182 -6.98 2.17 -6.08
CA LEU A 182 -6.96 1.22 -7.19
C LEU A 182 -6.24 1.79 -8.44
N LEU A 183 -6.46 3.07 -8.75
CA LEU A 183 -5.76 3.76 -9.85
C LEU A 183 -4.26 3.85 -9.59
N ALA A 184 -3.84 4.20 -8.37
CA ALA A 184 -2.43 4.30 -8.00
C ALA A 184 -1.73 2.94 -8.01
N ASN A 185 -2.38 1.88 -7.49
CA ASN A 185 -1.80 0.54 -7.50
C ASN A 185 -1.67 0.00 -8.93
N ARG A 186 -2.66 0.22 -9.80
CA ARG A 186 -2.55 -0.16 -11.22
C ARG A 186 -1.43 0.63 -11.93
N ALA A 187 -1.25 1.89 -11.56
CA ALA A 187 -0.15 2.71 -12.07
C ALA A 187 1.22 2.14 -11.67
N GLU A 188 1.36 1.66 -10.44
CA GLU A 188 2.55 0.94 -9.97
C GLU A 188 2.82 -0.31 -10.82
N SER A 189 1.79 -1.10 -11.13
CA SER A 189 1.91 -2.27 -12.00
C SER A 189 2.42 -1.88 -13.40
N TYR A 190 1.90 -0.80 -13.98
CA TYR A 190 2.36 -0.25 -15.26
C TYR A 190 3.82 0.22 -15.20
N MET A 191 4.20 0.91 -14.12
CA MET A 191 5.58 1.35 -13.92
C MET A 191 6.54 0.16 -13.84
N GLY A 192 6.16 -0.89 -13.10
CA GLY A 192 6.92 -2.15 -13.03
C GLY A 192 7.06 -2.85 -14.39
N MET A 193 6.07 -2.71 -15.28
CA MET A 193 6.15 -3.18 -16.68
C MET A 193 6.97 -2.26 -17.59
N GLY A 194 7.30 -1.05 -17.15
CA GLY A 194 8.01 -0.03 -17.94
C GLY A 194 7.09 0.81 -18.81
N ARG A 195 5.77 0.70 -18.62
CA ARG A 195 4.74 1.49 -19.28
C ARG A 195 4.57 2.82 -18.55
N LEU A 196 5.56 3.69 -18.65
CA LEU A 196 5.65 4.92 -17.85
C LEU A 196 4.54 5.92 -18.15
N GLU A 197 4.15 6.07 -19.42
CA GLU A 197 3.03 6.95 -19.81
C GLU A 197 1.73 6.55 -19.12
N ASP A 198 1.42 5.24 -19.09
CA ASP A 198 0.24 4.69 -18.41
C ASP A 198 0.32 4.87 -16.89
N ALA A 199 1.52 4.69 -16.31
CA ALA A 199 1.74 4.89 -14.88
C ALA A 199 1.51 6.36 -14.48
N ILE A 200 2.14 7.30 -15.19
CA ILE A 200 1.99 8.74 -14.95
C ILE A 200 0.53 9.16 -15.10
N ALA A 201 -0.16 8.69 -16.16
CA ALA A 201 -1.58 8.96 -16.36
C ALA A 201 -2.44 8.39 -15.21
N GLY A 202 -2.12 7.18 -14.74
CA GLY A 202 -2.78 6.50 -13.64
C GLY A 202 -2.63 7.23 -12.30
N TYR A 203 -1.42 7.59 -11.88
CA TYR A 203 -1.22 8.36 -10.64
C TYR A 203 -1.89 9.73 -10.71
N ARG A 204 -1.80 10.43 -11.85
CA ARG A 204 -2.51 11.71 -12.02
C ARG A 204 -4.04 11.52 -11.94
N ALA A 205 -4.57 10.41 -12.45
CA ALA A 205 -6.00 10.09 -12.32
C ALA A 205 -6.38 9.76 -10.88
N ALA A 206 -5.53 9.05 -10.14
CA ALA A 206 -5.71 8.80 -8.71
C ALA A 206 -5.81 10.11 -7.93
N LEU A 207 -4.85 11.01 -8.13
CA LEU A 207 -4.81 12.32 -7.46
C LEU A 207 -6.03 13.20 -7.80
N ARG A 208 -6.50 13.20 -9.05
CA ARG A 208 -7.72 13.92 -9.45
C ARG A 208 -9.00 13.33 -8.84
N SER A 209 -8.98 12.07 -8.41
CA SER A 209 -10.15 11.41 -7.83
C SER A 209 -10.30 11.69 -6.33
N LEU A 210 -9.30 12.31 -5.70
CA LEU A 210 -9.28 12.62 -4.28
C LEU A 210 -9.86 13.99 -3.99
N LEU A 211 -10.63 14.07 -2.90
CA LEU A 211 -11.00 15.32 -2.26
C LEU A 211 -9.79 15.92 -1.51
N PRO A 212 -9.78 17.24 -1.24
CA PRO A 212 -8.67 17.89 -0.54
C PRO A 212 -8.31 17.25 0.81
N ILE A 213 -9.29 16.76 1.57
CA ILE A 213 -9.04 16.08 2.85
C ILE A 213 -8.44 14.68 2.66
N GLU A 214 -8.79 14.00 1.57
CA GLU A 214 -8.30 12.66 1.25
C GLU A 214 -6.83 12.68 0.79
N MET A 215 -6.33 13.82 0.33
CA MET A 215 -4.92 14.01 -0.04
C MET A 215 -3.95 13.70 1.12
N PHE A 216 -4.30 14.06 2.36
CA PHE A 216 -3.48 13.79 3.55
C PHE A 216 -3.33 12.29 3.84
N HIS A 217 -4.26 11.47 3.36
CA HIS A 217 -4.30 10.04 3.66
C HIS A 217 -3.81 9.19 2.49
N TYR A 218 -4.23 9.51 1.27
CA TYR A 218 -4.03 8.67 0.08
C TYR A 218 -3.26 9.38 -1.03
N GLY A 219 -3.22 10.71 -1.03
CA GLY A 219 -2.54 11.49 -2.07
C GLY A 219 -1.02 11.40 -1.97
N VAL A 220 -0.48 11.31 -0.75
CA VAL A 220 0.97 11.28 -0.49
C VAL A 220 1.66 10.12 -1.22
N THR A 221 1.16 8.90 -1.08
CA THR A 221 1.76 7.72 -1.73
C THR A 221 1.63 7.78 -3.26
N ALA A 222 0.51 8.28 -3.78
CA ALA A 222 0.33 8.49 -5.22
C ALA A 222 1.26 9.60 -5.78
N LEU A 223 1.56 10.64 -5.01
CA LEU A 223 2.52 11.68 -5.39
C LEU A 223 3.96 11.13 -5.42
N TRP A 224 4.32 10.27 -4.47
CA TRP A 224 5.61 9.59 -4.48
C TRP A 224 5.75 8.62 -5.67
N GLY A 225 4.73 7.81 -5.95
CA GLY A 225 4.70 6.97 -7.15
C GLY A 225 4.79 7.78 -8.44
N LEU A 226 4.06 8.91 -8.53
CA LEU A 226 4.16 9.84 -9.65
C LEU A 226 5.58 10.42 -9.79
N ALA A 227 6.24 10.75 -8.68
CA ALA A 227 7.60 11.26 -8.71
C ALA A 227 8.57 10.24 -9.32
N VAL A 228 8.48 8.98 -8.90
CA VAL A 228 9.35 7.92 -9.45
C VAL A 228 9.02 7.65 -10.92
N ALA A 229 7.74 7.61 -11.28
CA ALA A 229 7.34 7.40 -12.68
C ALA A 229 7.81 8.53 -13.60
N THR A 230 7.68 9.79 -13.17
CA THR A 230 8.15 10.96 -13.95
C THR A 230 9.67 11.05 -14.03
N ASP A 231 10.39 10.71 -12.95
CA ASP A 231 11.84 10.65 -13.00
C ASP A 231 12.33 9.56 -13.96
N ARG A 232 11.69 8.37 -13.92
CA ARG A 232 11.95 7.25 -14.84
C ARG A 232 11.67 7.60 -16.30
N ASP A 233 10.72 8.50 -16.53
CA ASP A 233 10.41 9.07 -17.85
C ASP A 233 11.41 10.15 -18.30
N GLY A 234 12.33 10.53 -17.42
CA GLY A 234 13.41 11.48 -17.66
C GLY A 234 13.18 12.86 -17.06
N ASP A 235 11.98 13.15 -16.56
CA ASP A 235 11.59 14.45 -16.00
C ASP A 235 11.85 14.52 -14.49
N LEU A 236 13.11 14.82 -14.14
CA LEU A 236 13.54 15.00 -12.74
C LEU A 236 12.83 16.19 -12.07
N ASP A 237 12.56 17.27 -12.78
CA ASP A 237 12.02 18.48 -12.15
C ASP A 237 10.56 18.28 -11.73
N SER A 238 9.75 17.63 -12.57
CA SER A 238 8.39 17.20 -12.17
C SER A 238 8.42 16.18 -11.03
N ALA A 239 9.41 15.29 -11.01
CA ALA A 239 9.56 14.32 -9.93
C ALA A 239 9.79 15.02 -8.58
N LEU A 240 10.78 15.93 -8.52
CA LEU A 240 11.09 16.65 -7.28
C LEU A 240 9.95 17.59 -6.85
N ALA A 241 9.21 18.16 -7.80
CA ALA A 241 8.01 18.95 -7.52
C ALA A 241 6.89 18.10 -6.91
N SER A 242 6.69 16.87 -7.40
CA SER A 242 5.71 15.94 -6.84
C SER A 242 6.06 15.55 -5.41
N ILE A 243 7.34 15.32 -5.11
CA ILE A 243 7.82 15.07 -3.73
C ILE A 243 7.63 16.30 -2.84
N ALA A 244 7.92 17.49 -3.34
CA ALA A 244 7.71 18.72 -2.58
C ALA A 244 6.22 18.89 -2.21
N LEU A 245 5.32 18.56 -3.14
CA LEU A 245 3.88 18.54 -2.86
C LEU A 245 3.49 17.44 -1.87
N ALA A 246 4.06 16.23 -1.98
CA ALA A 246 3.81 15.14 -1.03
C ALA A 246 4.15 15.58 0.40
N ARG A 247 5.31 16.23 0.58
CA ARG A 247 5.78 16.75 1.86
C ARG A 247 5.01 17.94 2.40
N ALA A 248 4.23 18.64 1.57
CA ALA A 248 3.29 19.64 2.06
C ALA A 248 2.13 18.99 2.85
N TYR A 249 1.80 17.73 2.55
CA TYR A 249 0.80 16.94 3.27
C TYR A 249 1.40 16.06 4.37
N ASP A 250 2.61 15.54 4.16
CA ASP A 250 3.32 14.64 5.08
C ASP A 250 4.83 15.00 5.17
N PRO A 251 5.20 16.01 5.99
CA PRO A 251 6.58 16.51 6.05
C PRO A 251 7.62 15.50 6.51
N GLY A 252 7.19 14.46 7.23
CA GLY A 252 8.03 13.41 7.80
C GLY A 252 8.12 12.16 6.94
N ASP A 253 7.54 12.16 5.74
CA ASP A 253 7.47 11.01 4.83
C ASP A 253 6.85 9.75 5.51
N SER A 254 6.04 9.94 6.56
CA SER A 254 5.47 8.88 7.41
C SER A 254 4.64 7.86 6.62
N LYS A 255 4.00 8.27 5.53
CA LYS A 255 3.14 7.41 4.70
C LYS A 255 3.93 6.39 3.89
N ILE A 256 5.12 6.74 3.40
CA ILE A 256 5.96 5.80 2.63
C ILE A 256 6.82 4.91 3.54
N HIS A 257 6.81 5.16 4.85
CA HIS A 257 7.43 4.30 5.87
C HIS A 257 6.41 3.54 6.71
N ALA A 258 5.12 3.61 6.36
CA ALA A 258 4.07 2.86 7.03
C ALA A 258 4.19 1.36 6.75
N SER A 259 3.76 0.51 7.68
CA SER A 259 3.81 -0.95 7.53
C SER A 259 2.97 -1.50 6.38
N SER A 260 2.02 -0.71 5.87
CA SER A 260 1.19 -1.03 4.70
C SER A 260 1.85 -0.67 3.36
N TRP A 261 2.92 0.12 3.38
CA TRP A 261 3.70 0.45 2.18
C TRP A 261 4.82 -0.57 1.98
N PHE A 262 5.03 -0.99 0.73
CA PHE A 262 6.16 -1.84 0.36
C PHE A 262 6.73 -1.40 -0.98
N PHE A 263 8.04 -1.53 -1.14
CA PHE A 263 8.74 -1.25 -2.38
C PHE A 263 8.78 -2.50 -3.26
N SER A 264 8.43 -2.37 -4.54
CA SER A 264 8.45 -3.48 -5.49
C SER A 264 9.08 -3.04 -6.81
N PRO A 265 10.34 -3.43 -7.09
CA PRO A 265 11.18 -4.33 -6.29
C PRO A 265 11.69 -3.74 -4.96
N PRO A 266 12.20 -4.54 -4.00
CA PRO A 266 12.63 -4.02 -2.70
C PRO A 266 13.73 -2.95 -2.75
N HIS A 267 14.61 -2.99 -3.76
CA HIS A 267 15.67 -2.00 -3.90
C HIS A 267 15.17 -0.63 -4.38
N ASP A 268 13.91 -0.50 -4.82
CA ASP A 268 13.31 0.79 -5.17
C ASP A 268 13.23 1.75 -3.96
N GLU A 269 13.28 1.25 -2.73
CA GLU A 269 13.44 2.08 -1.52
C GLU A 269 14.58 3.10 -1.68
N ALA A 270 15.71 2.65 -2.24
CA ALA A 270 16.87 3.51 -2.46
C ALA A 270 16.62 4.60 -3.53
N TRP A 271 15.77 4.33 -4.52
CA TRP A 271 15.36 5.33 -5.52
C TRP A 271 14.48 6.42 -4.88
N TYR A 272 13.50 6.02 -4.08
CA TYR A 272 12.63 6.93 -3.34
C TYR A 272 13.45 7.82 -2.39
N GLU A 273 14.36 7.22 -1.62
CA GLU A 273 15.27 7.96 -0.73
C GLU A 273 16.18 8.93 -1.49
N ALA A 274 16.72 8.51 -2.65
CA ALA A 274 17.58 9.37 -3.45
C ALA A 274 16.85 10.61 -3.95
N LEU A 275 15.65 10.45 -4.52
CA LEU A 275 14.83 11.58 -4.96
C LEU A 275 14.35 12.43 -3.78
N GLY A 276 14.00 11.81 -2.67
CA GLY A 276 13.60 12.49 -1.44
C GLY A 276 14.70 13.39 -0.89
N ALA A 277 15.91 12.87 -0.77
CA ALA A 277 17.08 13.61 -0.32
C ALA A 277 17.46 14.71 -1.31
N TRP A 278 17.38 14.45 -2.63
CA TRP A 278 17.67 15.45 -3.65
C TRP A 278 16.66 16.59 -3.65
N SER A 279 15.37 16.29 -3.48
CA SER A 279 14.31 17.31 -3.33
C SER A 279 14.60 18.21 -2.12
N ARG A 280 14.97 17.62 -0.98
CA ARG A 280 15.35 18.36 0.24
C ARG A 280 16.60 19.23 0.01
N ALA A 281 17.58 18.71 -0.73
CA ALA A 281 18.80 19.45 -1.05
C ALA A 281 18.51 20.68 -1.93
N ARG A 282 17.67 20.55 -2.95
CA ARG A 282 17.31 21.68 -3.82
C ARG A 282 16.41 22.71 -3.12
N ALA A 283 15.58 22.29 -2.17
CA ALA A 283 14.69 23.18 -1.42
C ALA A 283 15.37 23.97 -0.29
N SER A 284 16.51 23.49 0.23
CA SER A 284 17.17 24.10 1.39
C SER A 284 18.07 25.28 1.02
N ASN A 285 17.90 26.40 1.74
CA ASN A 285 18.80 27.55 1.69
C ASN A 285 19.95 27.47 2.71
N LEU A 286 19.90 26.52 3.64
CA LEU A 286 20.92 26.32 4.68
C LEU A 286 22.04 25.44 4.14
N GLY A 287 23.25 25.99 3.99
CA GLY A 287 24.38 25.32 3.33
C GLY A 287 24.72 23.94 3.89
N ALA A 288 24.75 23.79 5.22
CA ALA A 288 25.03 22.50 5.88
C ALA A 288 23.95 21.44 5.60
N VAL A 289 22.68 21.80 5.78
CA VAL A 289 21.53 20.92 5.50
C VAL A 289 21.48 20.53 4.02
N ARG A 290 21.77 21.49 3.13
CA ARG A 290 21.81 21.27 1.69
C ARG A 290 22.93 20.29 1.30
N ALA A 291 24.13 20.46 1.85
CA ALA A 291 25.26 19.57 1.60
C ALA A 291 25.00 18.14 2.11
N ASP A 292 24.48 18.00 3.34
CA ASP A 292 24.10 16.72 3.94
C ASP A 292 23.03 16.00 3.10
N ALA A 293 21.98 16.71 2.67
CA ALA A 293 20.94 16.15 1.82
C ALA A 293 21.47 15.67 0.45
N TYR A 294 22.38 16.41 -0.18
CA TYR A 294 23.04 15.93 -1.40
C TYR A 294 23.93 14.71 -1.16
N THR A 295 24.60 14.62 -0.02
CA THR A 295 25.39 13.43 0.35
C THR A 295 24.48 12.21 0.47
N ARG A 296 23.37 12.31 1.21
CA ARG A 296 22.38 11.22 1.31
C ARG A 296 21.82 10.83 -0.05
N ALA A 297 21.49 11.80 -0.91
CA ALA A 297 20.98 11.50 -2.25
C ALA A 297 21.99 10.67 -3.07
N VAL A 298 23.28 11.01 -3.00
CA VAL A 298 24.35 10.25 -3.67
C VAL A 298 24.48 8.83 -3.08
N GLU A 299 24.50 8.69 -1.76
CA GLU A 299 24.57 7.40 -1.08
C GLU A 299 23.37 6.50 -1.44
N SER A 300 22.17 7.06 -1.51
CA SER A 300 20.96 6.34 -1.92
C SER A 300 21.00 5.90 -3.39
N TRP A 301 21.51 6.73 -4.30
CA TRP A 301 21.72 6.29 -5.69
C TRP A 301 22.77 5.16 -5.81
N GLU A 302 23.85 5.24 -5.03
CA GLU A 302 24.86 4.18 -4.97
C GLU A 302 24.27 2.88 -4.40
N ALA A 303 23.46 2.98 -3.34
CA ALA A 303 22.74 1.84 -2.77
C ALA A 303 21.75 1.21 -3.75
N TYR A 304 21.06 2.01 -4.57
CA TYR A 304 20.20 1.48 -5.63
C TYR A 304 21.02 0.64 -6.63
N LEU A 305 22.13 1.19 -7.12
CA LEU A 305 23.00 0.52 -8.11
C LEU A 305 23.70 -0.74 -7.54
N GLU A 306 23.94 -0.79 -6.23
CA GLU A 306 24.50 -1.96 -5.55
C GLU A 306 23.45 -3.08 -5.39
N ARG A 307 22.22 -2.73 -5.04
CA ARG A 307 21.15 -3.70 -4.72
C ARG A 307 20.37 -4.16 -5.94
N ALA A 308 20.30 -3.35 -6.99
CA ALA A 308 19.57 -3.69 -8.21
C ALA A 308 20.21 -4.89 -8.93
N PRO A 309 19.41 -5.85 -9.42
CA PRO A 309 19.94 -6.96 -10.22
C PRO A 309 20.51 -6.42 -11.54
N SER A 310 21.46 -7.13 -12.13
CA SER A 310 22.21 -6.64 -13.31
C SER A 310 21.35 -6.37 -14.55
N ASP A 311 20.17 -6.98 -14.63
CA ASP A 311 19.17 -6.82 -15.69
C ASP A 311 18.09 -5.76 -15.36
N ASP A 312 18.21 -5.04 -14.24
CA ASP A 312 17.28 -3.97 -13.91
C ASP A 312 17.35 -2.85 -14.96
N ARG A 313 16.21 -2.60 -15.59
CA ARG A 313 16.05 -1.64 -16.68
C ARG A 313 16.39 -0.20 -16.30
N TRP A 314 16.35 0.16 -15.03
CA TRP A 314 16.55 1.53 -14.58
C TRP A 314 18.00 1.81 -14.18
N ILE A 315 18.89 0.81 -14.15
CA ILE A 315 20.32 0.99 -13.89
C ILE A 315 20.96 2.07 -14.77
N PRO A 316 20.75 2.11 -16.11
CA PRO A 316 21.34 3.15 -16.95
C PRO A 316 20.94 4.57 -16.51
N LEU A 317 19.66 4.78 -16.19
CA LEU A 317 19.15 6.06 -15.73
C LEU A 317 19.67 6.41 -14.33
N ALA A 318 19.69 5.46 -13.40
CA ALA A 318 20.23 5.66 -12.06
C ALA A 318 21.70 6.11 -12.09
N ARG A 319 22.53 5.58 -13.02
CA ARG A 319 23.91 6.05 -13.22
C ARG A 319 23.95 7.51 -13.67
N VAL A 320 23.09 7.90 -14.62
CA VAL A 320 22.98 9.30 -15.07
C VAL A 320 22.56 10.21 -13.90
N ARG A 321 21.60 9.78 -13.09
CA ARG A 321 21.13 10.51 -11.91
C ARG A 321 22.21 10.64 -10.84
N LEU A 322 22.95 9.58 -10.54
CA LEU A 322 24.09 9.61 -9.63
C LEU A 322 25.12 10.68 -10.03
N GLU A 323 25.52 10.68 -11.29
CA GLU A 323 26.53 11.63 -11.79
C GLU A 323 26.01 13.08 -11.78
N ALA A 324 24.75 13.30 -12.13
CA ALA A 324 24.12 14.62 -12.02
C ALA A 324 24.05 15.10 -10.56
N CYS A 325 23.70 14.21 -9.62
CA CYS A 325 23.64 14.51 -8.19
C CYS A 325 25.02 14.86 -7.62
N LYS A 326 26.06 14.10 -7.99
CA LYS A 326 27.46 14.37 -7.61
C LYS A 326 27.92 15.75 -8.08
N LYS A 327 27.62 16.13 -9.33
CA LYS A 327 27.94 17.45 -9.89
C LYS A 327 27.25 18.58 -9.12
N GLU A 328 25.98 18.43 -8.76
CA GLU A 328 25.27 19.43 -7.95
C GLU A 328 25.87 19.55 -6.53
N ARG A 329 26.17 18.40 -5.90
CA ARG A 329 26.82 18.36 -4.57
C ARG A 329 28.15 19.10 -4.58
N GLU A 330 29.01 18.82 -5.56
CA GLU A 330 30.33 19.45 -5.69
C GLU A 330 30.26 20.97 -5.83
N ARG A 331 29.29 21.47 -6.61
CA ARG A 331 29.04 22.91 -6.75
C ARG A 331 28.69 23.55 -5.40
N VAL A 332 27.84 22.89 -4.61
CA VAL A 332 27.46 23.36 -3.28
C VAL A 332 28.64 23.35 -2.32
N LEU A 333 29.40 22.26 -2.25
CA LEU A 333 30.57 22.14 -1.37
C LEU A 333 31.65 23.16 -1.73
N SER A 334 31.88 23.38 -3.03
CA SER A 334 32.85 24.37 -3.51
C SER A 334 32.42 25.80 -3.16
N ALA A 335 31.12 26.12 -3.28
CA ALA A 335 30.59 27.42 -2.89
C ALA A 335 30.69 27.65 -1.37
N ALA A 336 30.50 26.61 -0.55
CA ALA A 336 30.64 26.69 0.89
C ALA A 336 32.11 26.91 1.32
N ARG A 337 33.08 26.32 0.61
CA ARG A 337 34.53 26.52 0.87
C ARG A 337 35.05 27.91 0.50
N ARG A 338 34.32 28.65 -0.34
CA ARG A 338 34.69 30.00 -0.82
C ARG A 338 34.08 31.13 0.04
N ARG A 339 33.22 30.80 0.99
CA ARG A 339 32.59 31.75 1.94
C ARG A 339 33.30 31.67 3.28
#